data_AF-A0A7C7TXV8-F1
#
_entry.id   AF-A0A7C7TXV8-F1
#
_cell.length_a   1.000
_cell.length_b   1.000
_cell.length_c   1.000
_cell.angle_alpha   90.00
_cell.angle_beta   90.00
_cell.angle_gamma   90.00
#
_symmetry.space_group_name_H-M   'P 1'
#
loop_
_entity.id
_entity.type
_entity.pdbx_description
1 polymer ?
#
loop_
_entity_poly.entity_id
_entity_poly.type
_entity_poly.pdbx_seq_one_letter_code
_entity_poly.pdbx_strand_id
1 'polypeptide(L)' 'MTVSRQQDIPDSSTQNRTERVFSENDLWYFKTREGDNVGPFRYRSEAESNLDRLMTQLKKRIRHVG' A
#
# COMPACT_ATOMS: atom_id res chain seq x y z
N MET A 1 -24.65 -23.29 -19.57
CA MET A 1 -24.65 -21.90 -19.08
C MET A 1 -23.27 -21.64 -18.47
N THR A 2 -22.32 -21.15 -19.26
CA THR A 2 -20.93 -20.94 -18.84
C THR A 2 -20.86 -19.64 -18.04
N VAL A 3 -20.65 -19.76 -16.73
CA VAL A 3 -20.40 -18.60 -15.87
C VAL A 3 -18.91 -18.28 -15.99
N SER A 4 -18.59 -17.32 -16.86
CA SER A 4 -17.27 -16.72 -16.96
C SER A 4 -16.94 -16.02 -15.65
N ARG A 5 -16.29 -16.73 -14.72
CA ARG A 5 -15.59 -16.09 -13.61
C ARG A 5 -14.32 -15.48 -14.18
N GLN A 6 -14.47 -14.31 -14.79
CA GLN A 6 -13.37 -13.42 -15.12
C GLN A 6 -12.69 -13.09 -13.79
N GLN A 7 -11.68 -13.88 -13.43
CA GLN A 7 -10.70 -13.47 -12.44
C GLN A 7 -9.96 -12.32 -13.11
N ASP A 8 -10.40 -11.10 -12.79
CA ASP A 8 -9.60 -9.91 -12.94
C ASP A 8 -8.33 -10.15 -12.12
N ILE A 9 -7.29 -10.60 -12.80
CA ILE A 9 -5.94 -10.69 -12.28
C ILE A 9 -5.43 -9.26 -12.45
N PRO A 10 -5.35 -8.41 -11.40
CA PRO A 10 -4.76 -7.11 -11.57
C PRO A 10 -3.30 -7.30 -11.94
N ASP A 11 -3.00 -6.78 -13.13
CA ASP A 11 -1.72 -6.67 -13.79
C ASP A 11 -0.54 -6.50 -12.82
N SER A 12 0.22 -7.57 -12.64
CA SER A 12 1.41 -7.63 -11.78
C SER A 12 2.64 -6.97 -12.43
N SER A 13 2.48 -5.82 -13.08
CA SER A 13 3.58 -5.19 -13.86
C SER A 13 3.79 -3.71 -13.59
N THR A 14 2.93 -3.06 -12.80
CA THR A 14 3.16 -1.71 -12.31
C THR A 14 2.75 -1.59 -10.85
N GLN A 15 3.52 -2.21 -9.94
CA GLN A 15 3.41 -2.03 -8.47
C GLN A 15 3.84 -0.61 -8.04
N ASN A 16 3.18 0.35 -8.66
CA ASN A 16 3.28 1.77 -8.53
C ASN A 16 2.68 2.08 -7.17
N ARG A 17 3.53 2.59 -6.27
CA ARG A 17 3.34 3.08 -4.90
C ARG A 17 1.90 3.21 -4.33
N THR A 18 0.93 3.60 -5.15
CA THR A 18 -0.51 3.73 -4.88
C THR A 18 -1.22 2.41 -4.56
N GLU A 19 -0.80 1.27 -5.11
CA GLU A 19 -1.47 -0.03 -4.90
C GLU A 19 -1.23 -0.62 -3.49
N ARG A 20 -0.40 0.05 -2.67
CA ARG A 20 -0.12 -0.38 -1.30
C ARG A 20 -1.19 0.04 -0.32
N VAL A 21 -2.08 0.98 -0.67
CA VAL A 21 -3.14 1.46 0.22
C VAL A 21 -4.43 0.72 -0.10
N PHE A 22 -5.03 0.08 0.90
CA PHE A 22 -6.27 -0.70 0.76
C PHE A 22 -7.23 -0.42 1.91
N SER A 23 -8.52 -0.65 1.69
CA SER A 23 -9.56 -0.53 2.71
C SER A 23 -10.05 -1.90 3.15
N GLU A 24 -10.16 -2.11 4.46
CA GLU A 24 -10.66 -3.35 5.09
C GLU A 24 -11.59 -2.94 6.24
N ASN A 25 -12.84 -3.43 6.26
CA ASN A 25 -13.84 -3.07 7.27
C ASN A 25 -14.01 -1.55 7.50
N ASP A 26 -14.17 -0.76 6.42
CA ASP A 26 -14.30 0.72 6.46
C ASP A 26 -13.05 1.47 6.97
N LEU A 27 -11.97 0.75 7.26
CA LEU A 27 -10.70 1.31 7.71
C LEU A 27 -9.64 1.19 6.63
N TRP A 28 -8.77 2.18 6.56
CA TRP A 28 -7.70 2.26 5.57
C TRP A 28 -6.40 1.74 6.15
N TYR A 29 -5.65 1.02 5.33
CA TYR A 29 -4.36 0.43 5.66
C TYR A 29 -3.39 0.64 4.52
N PHE A 30 -2.10 0.54 4.79
CA PHE A 30 -1.12 0.37 3.74
C PHE A 30 -0.17 -0.81 4.01
N LYS A 31 0.25 -1.48 2.94
CA LYS A 31 1.14 -2.64 3.00
C LYS A 31 2.60 -2.23 2.80
N THR A 32 3.48 -2.67 3.69
CA THR A 32 4.93 -2.56 3.52
C THR A 32 5.42 -3.66 2.57
N ARG A 33 6.67 -3.54 2.07
CA ARG A 33 7.26 -4.61 1.24
C ARG A 33 7.56 -5.88 2.03
N GLU A 34 7.61 -5.80 3.36
CA GLU A 34 7.77 -6.95 4.26
C GLU A 34 6.45 -7.72 4.46
N GLY A 35 5.33 -7.15 3.99
CA GLY A 35 4.01 -7.78 4.09
C GLY A 35 3.21 -7.30 5.31
N ASP A 36 3.77 -6.41 6.13
CA ASP A 36 3.06 -5.80 7.24
C ASP A 36 1.98 -4.84 6.76
N ASN A 37 0.84 -4.89 7.43
CA ASN A 37 -0.26 -3.96 7.25
C ASN A 37 -0.16 -2.87 8.31
N VAL A 38 -0.04 -1.61 7.89
CA VAL A 38 0.05 -0.45 8.77
C VAL A 38 -1.27 0.30 8.74
N GLY A 39 -1.83 0.55 9.91
CA GLY A 39 -3.13 1.19 10.14
C GLY A 39 -3.65 0.80 11.53
N PRO A 40 -4.97 0.90 11.79
CA PRO A 40 -6.00 1.45 10.91
C PRO A 40 -5.96 2.97 10.78
N PHE A 41 -6.34 3.47 9.62
CA PHE A 41 -6.58 4.89 9.35
C PHE A 41 -8.05 5.12 9.02
N ARG A 42 -8.58 6.27 9.40
CA ARG A 42 -9.99 6.60 9.08
C ARG A 42 -10.18 7.01 7.62
N TYR A 43 -9.14 7.57 7.01
CA TYR A 43 -9.21 8.12 5.67
C TYR A 43 -8.06 7.62 4.81
N ARG A 44 -8.35 7.41 3.52
CA ARG A 44 -7.34 7.03 2.52
C ARG A 44 -6.15 8.00 2.51
N SER A 45 -6.42 9.30 2.49
CA SER A 45 -5.38 10.34 2.44
C SER A 45 -4.46 10.32 3.66
N GLU A 46 -4.96 9.84 4.81
CA GLU A 46 -4.16 9.66 6.02
C GLU A 46 -3.19 8.49 5.85
N ALA A 47 -3.67 7.35 5.33
CA ALA A 47 -2.81 6.20 4.98
C ALA A 47 -1.74 6.58 3.94
N GLU A 48 -2.12 7.33 2.90
CA GLU A 48 -1.20 7.81 1.85
C GLU A 48 -0.12 8.74 2.40
N SER A 49 -0.51 9.72 3.23
CA SER A 49 0.43 10.66 3.85
C SER A 49 1.39 9.97 4.81
N ASN A 50 0.91 8.99 5.57
CA ASN A 50 1.75 8.18 6.47
C ASN A 50 2.73 7.30 5.67
N LEU A 51 2.29 6.69 4.57
CA LEU A 51 3.17 5.93 3.68
C LEU A 51 4.26 6.80 3.06
N ASP A 52 3.94 8.02 2.60
CA ASP A 52 4.95 8.93 2.06
C ASP A 52 5.99 9.31 3.11
N ARG A 53 5.53 9.69 4.30
CA ARG A 53 6.40 10.03 5.43
C ARG A 53 7.30 8.87 5.83
N LEU A 54 6.78 7.64 5.86
CA LEU A 54 7.56 6.43 6.15
C LEU A 54 8.66 6.22 5.11
N MET A 55 8.31 6.28 3.82
CA MET A 55 9.28 6.14 2.72
C MET A 55 10.37 7.22 2.77
N THR A 56 9.99 8.46 3.06
CA THR A 56 10.93 9.58 3.20
C THR A 56 11.90 9.37 4.37
N GLN A 57 11.40 8.89 5.51
CA GLN A 57 12.25 8.56 6.66
C GLN A 57 13.21 7.39 6.37
N LEU A 58 12.73 6.33 5.71
CA LEU A 58 13.56 5.20 5.29
C LEU A 58 14.70 5.65 4.35
N LYS A 59 14.37 6.46 3.33
CA LYS A 59 15.37 7.04 2.42
C LYS A 59 16.38 7.93 3.15
N LYS A 60 15.94 8.67 4.18
CA LYS A 60 16.83 9.51 4.99
C LYS A 60 17.80 8.67 5.82
N ARG A 61 17.32 7.58 6.44
CA ARG A 61 18.17 6.66 7.23
C ARG A 61 19.22 5.95 6.37
N ILE A 62 18.86 5.49 5.18
CA ILE A 62 19.79 4.82 4.27
C ILE A 62 20.91 5.78 3.80
N ARG A 63 20.60 7.06 3.56
CA ARG A 63 21.58 8.06 3.13
C ARG A 63 22.51 8.59 4.22
N HIS A 64 22.33 8.23 5.48
CA HIS A 64 23.14 8.71 6.60
C HIS A 64 24.04 7.64 7.22
N VAL A 65 24.07 6.44 6.63
CA VAL A 65 25.08 5.41 6.90
C VAL A 65 26.06 5.47 5.73
N GLY A 66 27.00 6.40 5.80
CA GLY A 66 28.09 6.59 4.85
C GLY A 66 29.26 7.24 5.56
#